data_AF-A0A291N249-F1
#
_entry.id   AF-A0A291N249-F1
#
_cell.length_a   1.000
_cell.length_b   1.000
_cell.length_c   1.000
_cell.angle_alpha   90.00
_cell.angle_beta   90.00
_cell.angle_gamma   90.00
#
_symmetry.space_group_name_H-M   'P 1'
#
loop_
_entity.id
_entity.type
_entity.pdbx_description
1 polymer ?
#
loop_
_entity_poly.entity_id
_entity_poly.type
_entity_poly.pdbx_seq_one_letter_code
_entity_poly.pdbx_strand_id
1 'polypeptide(L)'
;MTAAPWSFTTDEHWEAIVSECKRREEGWAEEIRKAGNGDRRWRLTEARNADMAQWHIIAVLIARKLGIPTLEREELTGFGRPDNPTDREGWLAIVATARRALNKAVDRDHLPLYRHLYLIWRWAHLYVHVWALPALDRRPATIEQRNAA
;
A
#
# COMPACT_ATOMS: atom_id res chain seq x y z
N MET A 1 -25.87 0.14 -16.49
CA MET A 1 -24.41 0.23 -16.26
C MET A 1 -24.15 0.11 -14.78
N THR A 2 -23.64 -1.02 -14.30
CA THR A 2 -23.15 -1.13 -12.92
C THR A 2 -21.87 -0.33 -12.82
N ALA A 3 -21.80 0.67 -11.93
CA ALA A 3 -20.57 1.39 -11.64
C ALA A 3 -19.45 0.38 -11.35
N ALA A 4 -18.25 0.62 -11.89
CA ALA A 4 -17.13 -0.27 -11.63
C ALA A 4 -16.91 -0.34 -10.10
N PRO A 5 -16.65 -1.52 -9.52
CA PRO A 5 -16.63 -1.69 -8.06
C PRO A 5 -15.57 -0.85 -7.34
N TRP A 6 -14.70 -0.13 -8.05
CA TRP A 6 -13.71 0.81 -7.53
C TRP A 6 -14.09 2.29 -7.71
N SER A 7 -15.34 2.61 -8.07
CA SER A 7 -15.83 3.98 -8.24
C SER A 7 -15.83 4.80 -6.95
N PHE A 8 -15.58 4.18 -5.81
CA PHE A 8 -15.37 4.85 -4.53
C PHE A 8 -13.96 5.43 -4.38
N THR A 9 -13.04 5.16 -5.30
CA THR A 9 -11.70 5.79 -5.29
C THR A 9 -11.83 7.22 -5.78
N THR A 10 -11.35 8.17 -4.99
CA THR A 10 -11.45 9.63 -5.21
C THR A 10 -10.10 10.29 -4.97
N ASP A 11 -9.97 11.56 -5.36
CA ASP A 11 -8.74 12.34 -5.18
C ASP A 11 -8.32 12.45 -3.70
N GLU A 12 -9.27 12.46 -2.76
CA GLU A 12 -8.97 12.41 -1.31
C GLU A 12 -8.13 11.17 -0.93
N HIS A 13 -8.34 10.04 -1.61
CA HIS A 13 -7.54 8.84 -1.36
C HIS A 13 -6.11 9.03 -1.87
N TRP A 14 -5.94 9.73 -3.00
CA TRP A 14 -4.61 10.06 -3.53
C TRP A 14 -3.88 11.02 -2.61
N GLU A 15 -4.53 12.09 -2.17
CA GLU A 15 -3.96 13.05 -1.23
C GLU A 15 -3.55 12.37 0.09
N ALA A 16 -4.42 11.50 0.62
CA ALA A 16 -4.13 10.77 1.85
C ALA A 16 -2.90 9.85 1.69
N ILE A 17 -2.80 9.07 0.61
CA ILE A 17 -1.67 8.15 0.41
C ILE A 17 -0.36 8.89 0.11
N VAL A 18 -0.41 9.99 -0.66
CA VAL A 18 0.75 10.86 -0.89
C VAL A 18 1.26 11.43 0.43
N SER A 19 0.34 11.96 1.25
CA SER A 19 0.67 12.52 2.56
C SER A 19 1.33 11.49 3.48
N GLU A 20 0.78 10.27 3.54
CA GLU A 20 1.33 9.21 4.40
C GLU A 20 2.69 8.71 3.90
N CYS A 21 2.87 8.52 2.59
CA CYS A 21 4.16 8.14 2.02
C CYS A 21 5.24 9.19 2.32
N LYS A 22 4.98 10.48 2.08
CA LYS A 22 5.94 11.56 2.36
C LYS A 22 6.32 11.62 3.84
N ARG A 23 5.31 11.57 4.73
CA ARG A 23 5.53 11.57 6.18
C ARG A 23 6.40 10.39 6.64
N ARG A 24 6.22 9.21 6.06
CA ARG A 24 7.02 8.03 6.38
C ARG A 24 8.44 8.14 5.88
N GLU A 25 8.64 8.60 4.65
CA GLU A 25 9.98 8.82 4.11
C GLU A 25 10.77 9.82 4.94
N GLU A 26 10.15 10.93 5.33
CA GLU A 26 10.76 11.91 6.23
C GLU A 26 11.16 11.27 7.58
N GLY A 27 10.27 10.46 8.17
CA GLY A 27 10.54 9.74 9.41
C GLY A 27 11.71 8.77 9.29
N TRP A 28 11.73 7.96 8.22
CA TRP A 28 12.81 7.03 7.97
C TRP A 28 14.14 7.72 7.66
N ALA A 29 14.12 8.76 6.84
CA ALA A 29 15.31 9.55 6.53
C ALA A 29 15.95 10.11 7.81
N GLU A 30 15.12 10.60 8.73
CA GLU A 30 15.59 11.10 10.03
C GLU A 30 16.18 10.00 10.92
N GLU A 31 15.54 8.82 11.00
CA GLU A 31 16.07 7.68 11.76
C GLU A 31 17.40 7.16 11.21
N ILE A 32 17.50 7.04 9.87
CA ILE A 32 18.69 6.60 9.16
C ILE A 32 19.82 7.62 9.32
N ARG A 33 19.52 8.93 9.26
CA ARG A 33 20.49 10.01 9.47
C ARG A 33 21.04 9.98 10.90
N LYS A 34 20.20 9.68 11.90
CA LYS A 34 20.60 9.51 13.30
C LYS A 34 21.34 8.20 13.58
N ALA A 35 21.47 7.30 12.60
CA ALA A 35 22.23 6.07 12.76
C ALA A 35 23.73 6.38 12.89
N GLY A 36 24.28 6.15 14.09
CA GLY A 36 25.69 6.43 14.40
C GLY A 36 26.71 5.43 13.86
N ASN A 37 26.29 4.36 13.15
CA ASN A 37 27.20 3.42 12.49
C ASN A 37 26.58 2.78 11.24
N GLY A 38 27.42 2.18 10.41
CA GLY A 38 27.04 1.58 9.11
C GLY A 38 26.05 0.42 9.24
N ASP A 39 26.28 -0.51 10.16
CA ASP A 39 25.42 -1.70 10.34
C ASP A 39 24.00 -1.34 10.78
N ARG A 40 23.86 -0.34 11.65
CA ARG A 40 22.56 0.18 12.06
C ARG A 40 21.87 0.90 10.91
N ARG A 41 22.62 1.68 10.13
CA ARG A 41 22.09 2.38 8.95
C ARG A 41 21.54 1.38 7.94
N TRP A 42 22.31 0.33 7.62
CA TRP A 42 21.89 -0.72 6.69
C TRP A 42 20.61 -1.42 7.17
N ARG A 43 20.54 -1.83 8.44
CA ARG A 43 19.33 -2.45 9.01
C ARG A 43 18.11 -1.53 8.95
N LEU A 44 18.29 -0.24 9.21
CA LEU A 44 17.20 0.75 9.11
C LEU A 44 16.76 0.98 7.66
N THR A 45 17.70 0.98 6.70
CA THR A 45 17.37 1.04 5.27
C THR A 45 16.54 -0.18 4.84
N GLU A 46 16.90 -1.38 5.28
CA GLU A 46 16.12 -2.59 4.99
C GLU A 46 14.72 -2.55 5.62
N ALA A 47 14.62 -2.08 6.87
CA ALA A 47 13.33 -1.89 7.53
C ALA A 47 12.46 -0.83 6.82
N ARG A 48 13.06 0.28 6.37
CA ARG A 48 12.41 1.28 5.53
C ARG A 48 11.90 0.67 4.23
N ASN A 49 12.72 -0.10 3.54
CA ASN A 49 12.34 -0.73 2.27
C ASN A 49 11.13 -1.66 2.46
N ALA A 50 11.14 -2.46 3.53
CA ALA A 50 10.04 -3.36 3.87
C ALA A 50 8.75 -2.61 4.26
N ASP A 51 8.85 -1.52 5.03
CA ASP A 51 7.68 -0.69 5.40
C ASP A 51 7.10 0.00 4.15
N MET A 52 7.94 0.71 3.39
CA MET A 52 7.50 1.50 2.23
C MET A 52 6.95 0.66 1.09
N ALA A 53 7.39 -0.59 0.91
CA ALA A 53 6.89 -1.47 -0.14
C ALA A 53 5.36 -1.59 -0.13
N GLN A 54 4.74 -1.79 1.04
CA GLN A 54 3.29 -1.94 1.15
C GLN A 54 2.56 -0.61 0.87
N TRP A 55 3.10 0.51 1.33
CA TRP A 55 2.53 1.85 1.05
C TRP A 55 2.62 2.20 -0.43
N HIS A 56 3.72 1.86 -1.09
CA HIS A 56 3.88 2.07 -2.53
C HIS A 56 2.91 1.20 -3.34
N ILE A 57 2.65 -0.05 -2.93
CA ILE A 57 1.61 -0.87 -3.55
C ILE A 57 0.24 -0.18 -3.47
N ILE A 58 -0.14 0.31 -2.29
CA ILE A 58 -1.40 1.06 -2.08
C ILE A 58 -1.45 2.28 -3.01
N ALA A 59 -0.37 3.07 -3.04
CA ALA A 59 -0.28 4.26 -3.89
C ALA A 59 -0.43 3.94 -5.37
N VAL A 60 0.24 2.90 -5.86
CA VAL A 60 0.14 2.44 -7.26
C VAL A 60 -1.27 2.00 -7.61
N LEU A 61 -1.96 1.30 -6.70
CA LEU A 61 -3.33 0.85 -6.93
C LEU A 61 -4.30 2.04 -6.99
N ILE A 62 -4.21 2.99 -6.06
CA ILE A 62 -5.03 4.22 -6.06
C ILE A 62 -4.77 5.02 -7.35
N ALA A 63 -3.49 5.28 -7.68
CA ALA A 63 -3.07 6.01 -8.87
C ALA A 63 -3.65 5.40 -10.15
N ARG A 64 -3.58 4.07 -10.31
CA ARG A 64 -4.14 3.36 -11.47
C ARG A 64 -5.64 3.50 -11.58
N LYS A 65 -6.37 3.60 -10.46
CA LYS A 65 -7.85 3.75 -10.48
C LYS A 65 -8.29 5.16 -10.82
N LEU A 66 -7.48 6.16 -10.45
CA LEU A 66 -7.73 7.57 -10.77
C LEU A 66 -7.14 8.01 -12.11
N GLY A 67 -6.32 7.16 -12.75
CA GLY A 67 -5.65 7.52 -14.00
C GLY A 67 -4.51 8.50 -13.82
N ILE A 68 -3.89 8.54 -12.63
CA ILE A 68 -2.74 9.42 -12.34
C ILE A 68 -1.57 9.08 -13.27
N PRO A 69 -0.89 10.10 -13.84
CA PRO A 69 0.25 9.88 -14.72
C PRO A 69 1.34 9.00 -14.09
N THR A 70 1.99 8.21 -14.95
CA THR A 70 3.06 7.30 -14.51
C THR A 70 4.22 8.05 -13.85
N LEU A 71 4.55 9.25 -14.33
CA LEU A 71 5.62 10.09 -13.79
C LEU A 71 5.33 10.49 -12.34
N GLU A 72 4.15 11.06 -12.07
CA GLU A 72 3.75 11.47 -10.70
C GLU A 72 3.76 10.30 -9.72
N ARG A 73 3.34 9.11 -10.16
CA ARG A 73 3.42 7.91 -9.35
C ARG A 73 4.87 7.50 -9.06
N GLU A 74 5.74 7.55 -10.07
CA GLU A 74 7.16 7.16 -9.95
C GLU A 74 7.96 8.15 -9.10
N GLU A 75 7.61 9.43 -9.12
CA GLU A 75 8.13 10.44 -8.19
C GLU A 75 7.79 10.09 -6.74
N LEU A 76 6.61 9.53 -6.47
CA LEU A 76 6.21 9.12 -5.13
C LEU A 76 6.86 7.81 -4.68
N THR A 77 6.88 6.78 -5.54
CA THR A 77 7.29 5.42 -5.16
C THR A 77 8.76 5.11 -5.42
N GLY A 78 9.46 5.98 -6.13
CA GLY A 78 10.78 5.72 -6.71
C GLY A 78 10.72 4.90 -8.00
N PHE A 79 11.91 4.66 -8.58
CA PHE A 79 12.08 3.83 -9.77
C PHE A 79 11.86 2.35 -9.43
N GLY A 80 10.95 1.72 -10.18
CA GLY A 80 10.53 0.33 -9.94
C GLY A 80 9.12 0.29 -9.38
N ARG A 81 8.18 -0.22 -10.17
CA ARG A 81 6.80 -0.41 -9.73
C ARG A 81 6.79 -1.61 -8.80
N PRO A 82 6.39 -1.49 -7.52
CA PRO A 82 6.17 -2.68 -6.74
C PRO A 82 5.05 -3.48 -7.39
N ASP A 83 5.28 -4.78 -7.55
CA ASP A 83 4.31 -5.67 -8.15
C ASP A 83 3.06 -5.76 -7.27
N ASN A 84 1.92 -5.95 -7.92
CA ASN A 84 0.70 -6.24 -7.19
C ASN A 84 0.86 -7.61 -6.49
N PRO A 85 0.27 -7.78 -5.30
CA PRO A 85 0.19 -9.09 -4.68
C PRO A 85 -0.43 -10.13 -5.62
N THR A 86 0.18 -11.31 -5.66
CA THR A 86 -0.25 -12.43 -6.49
C THR A 86 -1.06 -13.46 -5.72
N ASP A 87 -0.97 -13.45 -4.39
CA ASP A 87 -1.62 -14.38 -3.48
C ASP A 87 -2.50 -13.67 -2.44
N ARG A 88 -3.29 -14.48 -1.72
CA ARG A 88 -4.20 -13.98 -0.68
C ARG A 88 -3.46 -13.30 0.47
N GLU A 89 -2.29 -13.79 0.85
CA GLU A 89 -1.52 -13.25 1.98
C GLU A 89 -1.04 -11.83 1.70
N GLY A 90 -0.45 -11.58 0.53
CA GLY A 90 0.00 -10.26 0.13
C GLY A 90 -1.15 -9.26 0.00
N TRP A 91 -2.33 -9.69 -0.49
CA TRP A 91 -3.51 -8.83 -0.49
C TRP A 91 -3.98 -8.47 0.93
N LEU A 92 -3.99 -9.43 1.86
CA LEU A 92 -4.34 -9.18 3.25
C LEU A 92 -3.29 -8.34 3.98
N ALA A 93 -2.01 -8.44 3.59
CA ALA A 93 -0.92 -7.64 4.15
C ALA A 93 -1.13 -6.14 3.91
N ILE A 94 -1.71 -5.75 2.78
CA ILE A 94 -2.11 -4.36 2.50
C ILE A 94 -3.10 -3.85 3.55
N VAL A 95 -4.19 -4.59 3.78
CA VAL A 95 -5.24 -4.21 4.76
C VAL A 95 -4.66 -4.15 6.17
N ALA A 96 -3.85 -5.14 6.54
CA ALA A 96 -3.21 -5.21 7.84
C ALA A 96 -2.25 -4.03 8.07
N THR A 97 -1.51 -3.62 7.03
CA THR A 97 -0.58 -2.49 7.10
C THR A 97 -1.31 -1.18 7.38
N ALA A 98 -2.35 -0.88 6.60
CA ALA A 98 -3.18 0.31 6.81
C ALA A 98 -3.86 0.29 8.20
N ARG A 99 -4.36 -0.87 8.65
CA ARG A 99 -5.00 -1.01 9.96
C ARG A 99 -4.03 -0.79 11.11
N ARG A 100 -2.83 -1.36 11.05
CA ARG A 100 -1.80 -1.16 12.08
C ARG A 100 -1.41 0.31 12.22
N ALA A 101 -1.26 1.01 11.10
CA ALA A 101 -0.96 2.44 11.12
C ALA A 101 -2.12 3.24 11.73
N LEU A 102 -3.36 2.94 11.35
CA LEU A 102 -4.55 3.59 11.91
C LEU A 102 -4.63 3.44 13.43
N ASN A 103 -4.45 2.22 13.95
CA ASN A 103 -4.46 1.98 15.40
C ASN A 103 -3.39 2.83 16.11
N LYS A 104 -2.16 2.88 15.58
CA LYS A 104 -1.09 3.72 16.15
C LYS A 104 -1.41 5.21 16.13
N ALA A 105 -2.19 5.70 15.18
CA ALA A 105 -2.60 7.10 15.13
C ALA A 105 -3.69 7.42 16.15
N VAL A 106 -4.60 6.47 16.43
CA VAL A 106 -5.57 6.57 17.52
C VAL A 106 -4.84 6.71 18.86
N ASP A 107 -3.85 5.84 19.10
CA ASP A 107 -3.09 5.83 20.35
C ASP A 107 -2.31 7.13 20.61
N ARG A 108 -2.03 7.91 19.55
CA ARG A 108 -1.28 9.18 19.59
C ARG A 108 -2.18 10.42 19.60
N ASP A 109 -3.49 10.25 19.62
CA ASP A 109 -4.50 11.33 19.54
C ASP A 109 -4.24 12.36 18.41
N HIS A 110 -3.71 11.88 17.28
CA HIS A 110 -3.34 12.74 16.16
C HIS A 110 -4.46 12.78 15.11
N LEU A 111 -5.49 13.59 15.34
CA LEU A 111 -6.72 13.60 14.54
C LEU A 111 -6.53 13.78 13.01
N PRO A 112 -5.65 14.67 12.49
CA PRO A 112 -5.43 14.78 11.04
C PRO A 112 -4.86 13.49 10.41
N LEU A 113 -3.83 12.91 11.03
CA LEU A 113 -3.23 11.64 10.61
C LEU A 113 -4.24 10.48 10.68
N TYR A 114 -5.06 10.45 11.74
CA TYR A 114 -6.13 9.46 11.87
C TYR A 114 -7.09 9.52 10.68
N ARG A 115 -7.51 10.72 10.24
CA ARG A 115 -8.44 10.87 9.11
C ARG A 115 -7.85 10.32 7.81
N HIS A 116 -6.59 10.66 7.49
CA HIS A 116 -5.92 10.13 6.30
C HIS A 116 -5.80 8.60 6.36
N LEU A 117 -5.33 8.06 7.49
CA LEU A 117 -5.17 6.62 7.65
C LEU A 117 -6.50 5.87 7.65
N TYR A 118 -7.58 6.48 8.15
CA TYR A 118 -8.91 5.91 8.09
C TYR A 118 -9.42 5.80 6.65
N LEU A 119 -9.23 6.86 5.84
CA LEU A 119 -9.55 6.83 4.41
C LEU A 119 -8.78 5.73 3.68
N ILE A 120 -7.46 5.65 3.88
CA ILE A 120 -6.61 4.63 3.26
C ILE A 120 -7.03 3.22 3.72
N TRP A 121 -7.23 3.00 5.01
CA TRP A 121 -7.64 1.71 5.55
C TRP A 121 -9.00 1.28 5.01
N ARG A 122 -10.00 2.17 5.02
CA ARG A 122 -11.34 1.87 4.51
C ARG A 122 -11.28 1.52 3.03
N TRP A 123 -10.53 2.28 2.25
CA TRP A 123 -10.30 2.00 0.84
C TRP A 123 -9.64 0.64 0.63
N ALA A 124 -8.55 0.36 1.35
CA ALA A 124 -7.83 -0.91 1.26
C ALA A 124 -8.72 -2.09 1.63
N HIS A 125 -9.49 -1.97 2.72
CA HIS A 125 -10.41 -3.00 3.18
C HIS A 125 -11.47 -3.32 2.11
N LEU A 126 -12.13 -2.29 1.57
CA LEU A 126 -13.14 -2.46 0.52
C LEU A 126 -12.52 -3.02 -0.76
N TYR A 127 -11.44 -2.43 -1.24
CA TYR A 127 -10.77 -2.85 -2.47
C TYR A 127 -10.31 -4.31 -2.40
N VAL A 128 -9.67 -4.69 -1.30
CA VAL A 128 -9.13 -6.05 -1.15
C VAL A 128 -10.24 -7.08 -1.00
N HIS A 129 -11.18 -6.89 -0.08
CA HIS A 129 -12.17 -7.91 0.22
C HIS A 129 -13.30 -8.00 -0.82
N VAL A 130 -13.67 -6.87 -1.44
CA VAL A 130 -14.77 -6.84 -2.40
C VAL A 130 -14.29 -7.11 -3.83
N TRP A 131 -13.02 -6.80 -4.13
CA TRP A 131 -12.52 -6.90 -5.50
C TRP A 131 -11.30 -7.82 -5.66
N ALA A 132 -10.20 -7.55 -4.95
CA ALA A 132 -8.94 -8.24 -5.22
C ALA A 132 -9.00 -9.75 -4.89
N LEU A 133 -9.49 -10.12 -3.70
CA LEU A 133 -9.61 -11.52 -3.29
C LEU A 133 -10.65 -12.29 -4.12
N PRO A 134 -11.87 -11.76 -4.36
CA PRO A 134 -12.82 -12.46 -5.24
C PRO A 134 -12.31 -12.62 -6.67
N ALA A 135 -11.54 -11.67 -7.20
CA ALA A 135 -10.92 -11.80 -8.52
C ALA A 135 -9.80 -12.85 -8.54
N LEU A 136 -9.03 -12.97 -7.45
CA LEU A 136 -8.01 -14.01 -7.28
C LEU A 136 -8.66 -15.41 -7.21
N ASP A 137 -9.72 -15.57 -6.43
CA ASP A 137 -10.42 -16.85 -6.25
C ASP A 137 -11.12 -17.33 -7.53
N ARG A 138 -11.43 -16.42 -8.46
CA ARG A 138 -12.00 -16.74 -9.78
C ARG A 138 -10.95 -17.10 -10.82
N ARG A 139 -9.65 -16.95 -10.53
CA ARG A 139 -8.62 -17.38 -11.49
C ARG A 139 -8.74 -18.90 -11.66
N PRO A 140 -8.89 -19.41 -12.89
CA PRO A 140 -8.91 -20.84 -13.11
C PRO A 140 -7.61 -21.43 -12.55
N ALA A 141 -7.70 -22.56 -11.85
CA ALA A 141 -6.54 -23.36 -11.50
C ALA A 141 -5.91 -23.92 -12.79
N THR A 142 -5.11 -23.13 -13.48
CA THR A 142 -4.50 -23.54 -14.74
C THR A 142 -3.19 -24.29 -14.52
N ILE A 143 -3.28 -25.61 -14.80
CA ILE A 143 -2.27 -26.48 -15.44
C ILE A 143 -1.14 -27.03 -14.55
N GLU A 144 -1.46 -27.81 -13.52
CA GLU A 144 -0.49 -28.81 -13.00
C GLU A 144 -1.03 -30.25 -12.92
N GLN A 145 -2.33 -30.48 -13.16
CA GLN A 145 -2.92 -31.82 -13.06
C GLN A 145 -3.17 -32.54 -14.40
N ARG A 146 -2.72 -32.00 -15.54
CA ARG A 146 -2.87 -32.66 -16.85
C ARG A 146 -1.70 -33.56 -17.27
N ASN A 147 -0.62 -33.62 -16.49
CA ASN A 147 0.53 -34.51 -16.79
C ASN A 147 0.60 -35.74 -15.86
N ALA A 148 -0.49 -36.08 -15.17
CA ALA A 148 -0.58 -37.26 -14.31
C ALA A 148 -1.71 -38.21 -14.74
N ALA A 149 -1.86 -38.41 -16.05
CA ALA A 149 -2.74 -39.43 -16.64
C ALA A 149 -1.92 -40.30 -17.59
#